data_AF-A0A0S4LLM7-F1
#
_entry.id   AF-A0A0S4LLM7-F1
#
_cell.length_a   1.000
_cell.length_b   1.000
_cell.length_c   1.000
_cell.angle_alpha   90.00
_cell.angle_beta   90.00
_cell.angle_gamma   90.00
#
_symmetry.space_group_name_H-M   'P 1'
#
loop_
_entity.id
_entity.type
_entity.pdbx_description
1 polymer ?
#
loop_
_entity_poly.entity_id
_entity_poly.type
_entity_poly.pdbx_seq_one_letter_code
_entity_poly.pdbx_strand_id
1 'polypeptide(L)'
;MRRETRQRKQVLAGLRAMTGEDRMLGTLVRVIHSGKQALDAVMLEMGRMVGESIMLMEREEIAGPDYHPTDPALQKWAHEDGSIFLGDQKVKVTRPRLRHVTQGELTLQSYARMRAPGAFSEELLAKILRGVSAQRYADTVIEAAGAFGVSASSVSRKLVELTATKLKAFQQRSLADVTPFALFLDTIHRGGEAFLVALGVDQGGEKKALGFWQGSSENHEICEALFVDLERRGLVLSRRILFVTDGGSGLIKALRARFGKKLVHQRCAIHKSRNLQRHLAKPYRAEAHRRLMTALEQTSYADARRMLQELEAWLRTKNESAATSLREAFEELLTLHRLKVPPLLRKTLISTNPIESMFSLVRHSERNLKRIRGSVMLQRWLGTVLLCCEQRFRKVKGYAEITQIRATIETEQTEAASVPSKKAA
;
A
#
# COMPACT_ATOMS: atom_id res chain seq x y z
N MET A 1 -49.14 8.44 -12.39
CA MET A 1 -48.67 7.32 -11.52
C MET A 1 -49.79 6.28 -11.44
N ARG A 2 -49.53 5.00 -11.74
CA ARG A 2 -50.57 3.94 -11.79
C ARG A 2 -51.25 3.77 -10.43
N ARG A 3 -52.57 3.50 -10.41
CA ARG A 3 -53.43 3.44 -9.20
C ARG A 3 -52.86 2.51 -8.12
N GLU A 4 -52.30 1.37 -8.53
CA GLU A 4 -51.61 0.41 -7.66
C GLU A 4 -50.38 0.98 -6.95
N THR A 5 -49.58 1.80 -7.65
CA THR A 5 -48.38 2.42 -7.07
C THR A 5 -48.75 3.43 -5.98
N ARG A 6 -49.91 4.10 -6.12
CA ARG A 6 -50.41 5.06 -5.14
C ARG A 6 -50.88 4.34 -3.87
N GLN A 7 -51.57 3.22 -4.05
CA GLN A 7 -52.04 2.36 -2.96
C GLN A 7 -50.87 1.74 -2.19
N ARG A 8 -49.83 1.24 -2.89
CA ARG A 8 -48.59 0.72 -2.26
C ARG A 8 -47.85 1.79 -1.45
N LYS A 9 -47.76 3.03 -1.96
CA LYS A 9 -47.14 4.14 -1.23
C LYS A 9 -47.95 4.58 0.00
N GLN A 10 -49.28 4.54 -0.05
CA GLN A 10 -50.13 4.82 1.10
C GLN A 10 -50.00 3.76 2.20
N VAL A 11 -49.93 2.47 1.84
CA VAL A 11 -49.68 1.39 2.80
C VAL A 11 -48.31 1.53 3.47
N LEU A 12 -47.26 1.86 2.70
CA LEU A 12 -45.91 2.12 3.21
C LEU A 12 -45.88 3.34 4.16
N ALA A 13 -46.62 4.40 3.85
CA ALA A 13 -46.73 5.57 4.72
C ALA A 13 -47.46 5.24 6.04
N GLY A 14 -48.55 4.46 5.97
CA GLY A 14 -49.27 3.99 7.16
C GLY A 14 -48.41 3.10 8.07
N LEU A 15 -47.66 2.16 7.48
CA LEU A 15 -46.74 1.32 8.24
C LEU A 15 -45.62 2.13 8.92
N ARG A 16 -45.10 3.18 8.27
CA ARG A 16 -44.07 4.07 8.84
C ARG A 16 -44.62 4.86 10.03
N ALA A 17 -45.84 5.34 9.92
CA ALA A 17 -46.53 6.05 11.00
C ALA A 17 -46.79 5.15 12.22
N MET A 18 -47.12 3.87 12.02
CA MET A 18 -47.43 2.94 13.10
C MET A 18 -46.20 2.41 13.86
N THR A 19 -45.06 2.28 13.18
CA THR A 19 -43.88 1.62 13.77
C THR A 19 -42.76 2.59 14.16
N GLY A 20 -42.76 3.82 13.61
CA GLY A 20 -41.63 4.76 13.69
C GLY A 20 -40.51 4.36 12.71
N GLU A 21 -39.90 5.34 12.03
CA GLU A 21 -38.94 5.08 10.95
C GLU A 21 -37.75 4.20 11.39
N ASP A 22 -37.21 4.44 12.59
CA ASP A 22 -36.09 3.68 13.16
C ASP A 22 -36.45 2.22 13.49
N ARG A 23 -37.67 1.95 13.94
CA ARG A 23 -38.13 0.59 14.28
C ARG A 23 -38.45 -0.22 13.03
N MET A 24 -38.97 0.44 11.99
CA MET A 24 -39.18 -0.17 10.68
C MET A 24 -37.85 -0.52 10.01
N LEU A 25 -36.87 0.40 10.02
CA LEU A 25 -35.51 0.13 9.56
C LEU A 25 -34.86 -1.02 10.32
N GLY A 26 -34.95 -1.04 11.66
CA GLY A 26 -34.43 -2.14 12.48
C GLY A 26 -35.10 -3.49 12.21
N THR A 27 -36.39 -3.48 11.84
CA THR A 27 -37.13 -4.70 11.49
C THR A 27 -36.82 -5.16 10.07
N LEU A 28 -36.69 -4.24 9.11
CA LEU A 28 -36.23 -4.54 7.75
C LEU A 28 -34.81 -5.11 7.75
N VAL A 29 -33.90 -4.53 8.53
CA VAL A 29 -32.53 -5.05 8.69
C VAL A 29 -32.54 -6.46 9.28
N ARG A 30 -33.37 -6.73 10.29
CA ARG A 30 -33.53 -8.10 10.84
C ARG A 30 -34.10 -9.09 9.83
N VAL A 31 -35.16 -8.72 9.10
CA VAL A 31 -35.77 -9.59 8.08
C VAL A 31 -34.78 -9.86 6.93
N ILE A 32 -34.03 -8.86 6.49
CA ILE A 32 -32.98 -9.03 5.47
C ILE A 32 -31.85 -9.91 6.00
N HIS A 33 -31.42 -9.72 7.25
CA HIS A 33 -30.35 -10.50 7.84
C HIS A 33 -30.75 -11.96 8.04
N SER A 34 -31.91 -12.23 8.65
CA SER A 34 -32.42 -13.58 8.87
C SER A 34 -32.81 -14.26 7.55
N GLY A 35 -33.40 -13.51 6.61
CA GLY A 35 -33.73 -14.02 5.27
C GLY A 35 -32.49 -14.37 4.46
N LYS A 36 -31.45 -13.55 4.53
CA LYS A 36 -30.14 -13.85 3.91
C LYS A 36 -29.51 -15.09 4.56
N GLN A 37 -29.50 -15.19 5.89
CA GLN A 37 -28.95 -16.36 6.58
C GLN A 37 -29.67 -17.66 6.19
N ALA A 38 -31.00 -17.61 6.06
CA ALA A 38 -31.78 -18.76 5.58
C ALA A 38 -31.42 -19.11 4.12
N LEU A 39 -31.29 -18.12 3.25
CA LEU A 39 -30.89 -18.32 1.86
C LEU A 39 -29.47 -18.90 1.75
N ASP A 40 -28.52 -18.37 2.51
CA ASP A 40 -27.13 -18.84 2.54
C ASP A 40 -27.07 -20.31 3.03
N ALA A 41 -27.85 -20.67 4.06
CA ALA A 41 -27.95 -22.04 4.55
C ALA A 41 -28.52 -23.00 3.49
N VAL A 42 -29.58 -22.60 2.78
CA VAL A 42 -30.16 -23.38 1.68
C VAL A 42 -29.15 -23.55 0.55
N MET A 43 -28.45 -22.50 0.16
CA MET A 43 -27.44 -22.54 -0.91
C MET A 43 -26.27 -23.47 -0.56
N LEU A 44 -25.83 -23.48 0.71
CA LEU A 44 -24.78 -24.37 1.17
C LEU A 44 -25.22 -25.82 1.19
N GLU A 45 -26.44 -26.10 1.66
CA GLU A 45 -26.98 -27.45 1.70
C GLU A 45 -27.17 -27.99 0.27
N MET A 46 -27.71 -27.17 -0.64
CA MET A 46 -27.80 -27.51 -2.06
C MET A 46 -26.43 -27.78 -2.68
N GLY A 47 -25.45 -26.91 -2.44
CA GLY A 47 -24.09 -27.11 -2.94
C GLY A 47 -23.42 -28.36 -2.36
N ARG A 48 -23.70 -28.70 -1.08
CA ARG A 48 -23.23 -29.93 -0.44
C ARG A 48 -23.78 -31.15 -1.17
N MET A 49 -25.10 -31.18 -1.37
CA MET A 49 -25.78 -32.27 -2.05
C MET A 49 -25.27 -32.45 -3.49
N VAL A 50 -25.11 -31.35 -4.23
CA VAL A 50 -24.54 -31.39 -5.59
C VAL A 50 -23.10 -31.91 -5.59
N GLY A 51 -22.25 -31.45 -4.67
CA GLY A 51 -20.87 -31.93 -4.55
C GLY A 51 -20.80 -33.43 -4.24
N GLU A 52 -21.62 -33.92 -3.30
CA GLU A 52 -21.75 -35.34 -2.96
C GLU A 52 -22.24 -36.16 -4.16
N SER A 53 -23.21 -35.63 -4.90
CA SER A 53 -23.77 -36.28 -6.08
C SER A 53 -22.76 -36.38 -7.21
N ILE A 54 -21.95 -35.34 -7.45
CA ILE A 54 -20.87 -35.37 -8.44
C ILE A 54 -19.83 -36.46 -8.11
N MET A 55 -19.43 -36.57 -6.84
CA MET A 55 -18.50 -37.62 -6.41
C MET A 55 -19.10 -39.02 -6.57
N LEU A 56 -20.40 -39.18 -6.31
CA LEU A 56 -21.10 -40.44 -6.52
C LEU A 56 -21.19 -40.80 -8.01
N MET A 57 -21.57 -39.85 -8.87
CA MET A 57 -21.61 -40.02 -10.32
C MET A 57 -20.24 -40.40 -10.88
N GLU A 58 -19.16 -39.72 -10.46
CA GLU A 58 -17.79 -40.07 -10.88
C GLU A 58 -17.42 -41.50 -10.44
N ARG A 59 -17.77 -41.90 -9.20
CA ARG A 59 -17.51 -43.28 -8.74
C ARG A 59 -18.26 -44.31 -9.59
N GLU A 60 -19.51 -44.04 -9.95
CA GLU A 60 -20.31 -44.94 -10.80
C GLU A 60 -19.82 -44.96 -12.25
N GLU A 61 -19.36 -43.83 -12.78
CA GLU A 61 -18.76 -43.76 -14.10
C GLU A 61 -17.47 -44.60 -14.18
N ILE A 62 -16.66 -44.58 -13.12
CA ILE A 62 -15.41 -45.36 -13.05
C ILE A 62 -15.67 -46.85 -12.79
N ALA A 63 -16.58 -47.20 -11.86
CA ALA A 63 -16.73 -48.58 -11.37
C ALA A 63 -18.02 -49.29 -11.81
N GLY A 64 -18.87 -48.63 -12.60
CA GLY A 64 -20.19 -49.13 -13.03
C GLY A 64 -21.31 -48.82 -12.03
N PRO A 65 -22.58 -49.14 -12.34
CA PRO A 65 -23.72 -48.95 -11.44
C PRO A 65 -23.65 -49.75 -10.14
N ASP A 66 -24.43 -49.38 -9.14
CA ASP A 66 -24.55 -50.18 -7.91
C ASP A 66 -25.13 -51.57 -8.23
N TYR A 67 -24.56 -52.59 -7.58
CA TYR A 67 -24.85 -54.02 -7.80
C TYR A 67 -24.51 -54.56 -9.21
N HIS A 68 -23.95 -53.73 -10.11
CA HIS A 68 -23.52 -54.13 -11.46
C HIS A 68 -22.15 -53.52 -11.82
N PRO A 69 -21.07 -53.89 -11.10
CA PRO A 69 -19.74 -53.32 -11.35
C PRO A 69 -19.22 -53.72 -12.74
N THR A 70 -18.61 -52.76 -13.44
CA THR A 70 -18.05 -52.96 -14.79
C THR A 70 -16.64 -53.55 -14.75
N ASP A 71 -15.90 -53.34 -13.66
CA ASP A 71 -14.54 -53.83 -13.45
C ASP A 71 -14.43 -54.60 -12.11
N PRO A 72 -14.11 -55.90 -12.12
CA PRO A 72 -13.90 -56.70 -10.91
C PRO A 72 -12.74 -56.23 -10.03
N ALA A 73 -11.78 -55.48 -10.57
CA ALA A 73 -10.63 -54.96 -9.84
C ALA A 73 -10.96 -53.72 -8.99
N LEU A 74 -12.14 -53.13 -9.18
CA LEU A 74 -12.61 -51.95 -8.45
C LEU A 74 -13.66 -52.30 -7.40
N GLN A 75 -13.38 -51.93 -6.15
CA GLN A 75 -14.27 -52.13 -5.01
C GLN A 75 -14.83 -50.80 -4.53
N LYS A 76 -16.15 -50.67 -4.61
CA LYS A 76 -16.91 -49.58 -3.99
C LYS A 76 -16.98 -49.83 -2.49
N TRP A 77 -16.29 -49.03 -1.70
CA TRP A 77 -16.35 -49.11 -0.24
C TRP A 77 -17.39 -48.13 0.31
N ALA A 78 -17.63 -48.22 1.62
CA ALA A 78 -18.50 -47.29 2.34
C ALA A 78 -18.01 -45.84 2.20
N HIS A 79 -18.84 -44.90 2.64
CA HIS A 79 -18.51 -43.49 2.62
C HIS A 79 -17.57 -43.11 3.78
N GLU A 80 -16.91 -41.97 3.64
CA GLU A 80 -16.07 -41.39 4.68
C GLU A 80 -16.37 -39.90 4.86
N ASP A 81 -16.21 -39.41 6.08
CA ASP A 81 -16.27 -37.99 6.36
C ASP A 81 -15.12 -37.25 5.69
N GLY A 82 -15.49 -36.29 4.86
CA GLY A 82 -14.58 -35.42 4.13
C GLY A 82 -14.97 -33.95 4.26
N SER A 83 -14.28 -33.14 3.47
CA SER A 83 -14.65 -31.74 3.30
C SER A 83 -14.24 -31.24 1.92
N ILE A 84 -15.06 -30.36 1.37
CA ILE A 84 -14.86 -29.66 0.11
C ILE A 84 -15.05 -28.15 0.31
N PHE A 85 -14.62 -27.36 -0.67
CA PHE A 85 -14.89 -25.93 -0.73
C PHE A 85 -16.07 -25.63 -1.66
N LEU A 86 -17.07 -24.94 -1.14
CA LEU A 86 -18.17 -24.33 -1.92
C LEU A 86 -17.98 -22.81 -1.85
N GLY A 87 -17.47 -22.22 -2.94
CA GLY A 87 -16.87 -20.89 -2.87
C GLY A 87 -15.66 -20.92 -1.93
N ASP A 88 -15.70 -20.17 -0.83
CA ASP A 88 -14.67 -20.18 0.23
C ASP A 88 -15.02 -21.01 1.45
N GLN A 89 -16.23 -21.59 1.47
CA GLN A 89 -16.72 -22.32 2.63
C GLN A 89 -16.25 -23.74 2.59
N LYS A 90 -15.49 -24.13 3.62
CA LYS A 90 -15.15 -25.53 3.84
C LYS A 90 -16.36 -26.24 4.44
N VAL A 91 -17.08 -26.97 3.62
CA VAL A 91 -18.28 -27.70 3.99
C VAL A 91 -17.93 -29.17 4.21
N LYS A 92 -18.42 -29.75 5.31
CA LYS A 92 -18.30 -31.19 5.57
C LYS A 92 -19.17 -31.93 4.56
N VAL A 93 -18.64 -33.00 4.01
CA VAL A 93 -19.34 -33.87 3.06
C VAL A 93 -19.08 -35.31 3.41
N THR A 94 -20.01 -36.16 3.03
CA THR A 94 -19.85 -37.62 3.03
C THR A 94 -19.34 -38.02 1.66
N ARG A 95 -18.04 -38.32 1.55
CA ARG A 95 -17.43 -38.68 0.26
C ARG A 95 -17.51 -40.19 0.02
N PRO A 96 -17.85 -40.64 -1.19
CA PRO A 96 -17.79 -42.05 -1.52
C PRO A 96 -16.34 -42.50 -1.71
N ARG A 97 -16.01 -43.72 -1.25
CA ARG A 97 -14.69 -44.31 -1.41
C ARG A 97 -14.66 -45.30 -2.57
N LEU A 98 -13.53 -45.33 -3.27
CA LEU A 98 -13.24 -46.28 -4.32
C LEU A 98 -11.84 -46.87 -4.09
N ARG A 99 -11.71 -48.18 -4.21
CA ARG A 99 -10.45 -48.89 -3.97
C ARG A 99 -10.15 -49.84 -5.11
N HIS A 100 -8.92 -49.85 -5.59
CA HIS A 100 -8.42 -50.88 -6.47
C HIS A 100 -7.82 -52.02 -5.64
N VAL A 101 -8.05 -53.28 -6.05
CA VAL A 101 -7.57 -54.47 -5.31
C VAL A 101 -6.05 -54.44 -5.10
N THR A 102 -5.28 -54.00 -6.09
CA THR A 102 -3.81 -53.94 -6.01
C THR A 102 -3.22 -52.55 -5.73
N GLN A 103 -3.91 -51.46 -6.11
CA GLN A 103 -3.37 -50.10 -6.00
C GLN A 103 -3.84 -49.35 -4.75
N GLY A 104 -4.77 -49.94 -3.98
CA GLY A 104 -5.30 -49.31 -2.78
C GLY A 104 -6.33 -48.23 -3.10
N GLU A 105 -6.43 -47.23 -2.22
CA GLU A 105 -7.50 -46.22 -2.28
C GLU A 105 -7.30 -45.25 -3.44
N LEU A 106 -8.32 -45.10 -4.27
CA LEU A 106 -8.36 -44.19 -5.40
C LEU A 106 -9.06 -42.90 -4.99
N THR A 107 -8.35 -41.78 -5.09
CA THR A 107 -8.95 -40.47 -4.84
C THR A 107 -9.70 -40.00 -6.09
N LEU A 108 -11.01 -39.77 -5.94
CA LEU A 108 -11.85 -39.18 -6.97
C LEU A 108 -11.33 -37.78 -7.36
N GLN A 109 -11.24 -37.49 -8.65
CA GLN A 109 -10.70 -36.24 -9.17
C GLN A 109 -11.63 -35.07 -8.81
N SER A 110 -12.94 -35.29 -8.83
CA SER A 110 -13.91 -34.28 -8.39
C SER A 110 -13.68 -33.87 -6.93
N TYR A 111 -13.41 -34.85 -6.04
CA TYR A 111 -13.07 -34.57 -4.65
C TYR A 111 -11.73 -33.82 -4.53
N ALA A 112 -10.69 -34.26 -5.23
CA ALA A 112 -9.38 -33.59 -5.19
C ALA A 112 -9.47 -32.13 -5.64
N ARG A 113 -10.24 -31.85 -6.70
CA ARG A 113 -10.47 -30.49 -7.22
C ARG A 113 -11.29 -29.64 -6.26
N MET A 114 -12.40 -30.17 -5.75
CA MET A 114 -13.26 -29.45 -4.80
C MET A 114 -12.61 -29.27 -3.43
N ARG A 115 -11.56 -30.03 -3.08
CA ARG A 115 -10.77 -29.84 -1.85
C ARG A 115 -9.81 -28.65 -1.92
N ALA A 116 -9.53 -28.11 -3.10
CA ALA A 116 -8.68 -26.94 -3.27
C ALA A 116 -9.51 -25.63 -3.15
N PRO A 117 -9.07 -24.63 -2.36
CA PRO A 117 -9.77 -23.35 -2.26
C PRO A 117 -9.65 -22.52 -3.56
N GLY A 118 -10.73 -21.83 -3.95
CA GLY A 118 -10.80 -20.99 -5.15
C GLY A 118 -10.11 -19.61 -5.05
N ALA A 119 -10.03 -18.90 -6.19
CA ALA A 119 -9.32 -17.62 -6.41
C ALA A 119 -10.02 -16.36 -5.82
N PHE A 120 -10.60 -16.47 -4.63
CA PHE A 120 -11.43 -15.43 -4.01
C PHE A 120 -10.66 -14.31 -3.29
N SER A 121 -9.34 -14.45 -3.19
CA SER A 121 -8.53 -13.73 -2.22
C SER A 121 -8.29 -12.24 -2.50
N GLU A 122 -8.25 -11.85 -3.78
CA GLU A 122 -7.96 -10.46 -4.17
C GLU A 122 -9.16 -9.53 -3.92
N GLU A 123 -10.38 -10.02 -4.11
CA GLU A 123 -11.59 -9.23 -3.87
C GLU A 123 -11.85 -9.02 -2.38
N LEU A 124 -11.60 -10.04 -1.55
CA LEU A 124 -11.62 -9.92 -0.09
C LEU A 124 -10.59 -8.91 0.40
N LEU A 125 -9.35 -9.00 -0.09
CA LEU A 125 -8.29 -8.05 0.21
C LEU A 125 -8.67 -6.64 -0.26
N ALA A 126 -9.19 -6.50 -1.48
CA ALA A 126 -9.62 -5.22 -2.02
C ALA A 126 -10.78 -4.62 -1.21
N LYS A 127 -11.78 -5.40 -0.78
CA LYS A 127 -12.87 -4.93 0.09
C LYS A 127 -12.33 -4.48 1.45
N ILE A 128 -11.38 -5.21 2.03
CA ILE A 128 -10.75 -4.84 3.31
C ILE A 128 -9.87 -3.59 3.17
N LEU A 129 -9.14 -3.44 2.06
CA LEU A 129 -8.34 -2.25 1.79
C LEU A 129 -9.19 -1.02 1.39
N ARG A 130 -10.36 -1.24 0.75
CA ARG A 130 -11.26 -0.17 0.27
C ARG A 130 -12.29 0.27 1.31
N GLY A 131 -12.65 -0.58 2.28
CA GLY A 131 -13.89 -0.44 3.03
C GLY A 131 -13.81 -0.34 4.55
N VAL A 132 -12.63 -0.32 5.18
CA VAL A 132 -12.59 -0.59 6.64
C VAL A 132 -12.26 0.65 7.47
N SER A 133 -13.31 1.33 7.91
CA SER A 133 -13.32 1.96 9.24
C SER A 133 -13.15 0.85 10.28
N ALA A 134 -11.91 0.52 10.64
CA ALA A 134 -11.57 -0.62 11.49
C ALA A 134 -11.87 -0.39 12.98
N GLN A 135 -12.82 0.50 13.34
CA GLN A 135 -13.37 0.50 14.71
C GLN A 135 -13.77 -0.91 15.15
N ARG A 136 -13.93 -1.80 14.17
CA ARG A 136 -14.35 -3.18 14.26
C ARG A 136 -13.53 -4.13 13.37
N TYR A 137 -12.18 -4.19 13.42
CA TYR A 137 -11.44 -5.22 12.64
C TYR A 137 -11.97 -6.64 12.92
N ALA A 138 -12.28 -6.94 14.17
CA ALA A 138 -12.99 -8.16 14.54
C ALA A 138 -14.33 -8.25 13.81
N ASP A 139 -15.17 -7.22 13.84
CA ASP A 139 -16.48 -7.28 13.20
C ASP A 139 -16.41 -7.24 11.67
N THR A 140 -15.38 -6.68 11.04
CA THR A 140 -15.13 -6.78 9.58
C THR A 140 -14.68 -8.17 9.19
N VAL A 141 -13.82 -8.78 10.02
CA VAL A 141 -13.41 -10.18 9.83
C VAL A 141 -14.61 -11.10 10.09
N ILE A 142 -15.50 -10.76 11.02
CA ILE A 142 -16.78 -11.46 11.31
C ILE A 142 -17.84 -11.19 10.24
N GLU A 143 -17.91 -9.98 9.66
CA GLU A 143 -18.85 -9.59 8.60
C GLU A 143 -18.42 -10.18 7.27
N ALA A 144 -17.12 -10.15 6.96
CA ALA A 144 -16.55 -10.90 5.86
C ALA A 144 -16.78 -12.40 6.08
N ALA A 145 -16.51 -12.90 7.30
CA ALA A 145 -16.82 -14.28 7.66
C ALA A 145 -18.29 -14.63 7.46
N GLY A 146 -19.22 -13.80 7.89
CA GLY A 146 -20.67 -13.99 7.72
C GLY A 146 -21.12 -13.83 6.27
N ALA A 147 -20.53 -12.90 5.52
CA ALA A 147 -20.81 -12.71 4.09
C ALA A 147 -20.28 -13.85 3.22
N PHE A 148 -19.24 -14.54 3.68
CA PHE A 148 -18.60 -15.66 3.00
C PHE A 148 -18.86 -17.00 3.72
N GLY A 149 -19.73 -17.05 4.74
CA GLY A 149 -20.04 -18.19 5.61
C GLY A 149 -18.83 -18.97 6.18
N VAL A 150 -17.70 -18.31 6.37
CA VAL A 150 -16.49 -18.88 7.00
C VAL A 150 -16.33 -18.36 8.42
N SER A 151 -15.46 -18.95 9.23
CA SER A 151 -15.16 -18.41 10.56
C SER A 151 -14.23 -17.19 10.51
N ALA A 152 -14.37 -16.27 11.47
CA ALA A 152 -13.49 -15.10 11.61
C ALA A 152 -11.99 -15.49 11.69
N SER A 153 -11.68 -16.60 12.35
CA SER A 153 -10.31 -17.15 12.41
C SER A 153 -9.79 -17.57 11.03
N SER A 154 -10.66 -18.08 10.15
CA SER A 154 -10.28 -18.48 8.79
C SER A 154 -10.02 -17.28 7.90
N VAL A 155 -10.86 -16.25 7.97
CA VAL A 155 -10.62 -14.96 7.29
C VAL A 155 -9.31 -14.32 7.76
N SER A 156 -9.06 -14.31 9.07
CA SER A 156 -7.82 -13.79 9.65
C SER A 156 -6.58 -14.53 9.14
N ARG A 157 -6.60 -15.88 9.14
CA ARG A 157 -5.51 -16.69 8.57
C ARG A 157 -5.28 -16.39 7.10
N LYS A 158 -6.35 -16.29 6.31
CA LYS A 158 -6.24 -16.01 4.88
C LYS A 158 -5.66 -14.60 4.62
N LEU A 159 -6.06 -13.60 5.41
CA LEU A 159 -5.46 -12.26 5.33
C LEU A 159 -3.97 -12.28 5.67
N VAL A 160 -3.57 -13.09 6.65
CA VAL A 160 -2.16 -13.24 6.99
C VAL A 160 -1.36 -13.80 5.80
N GLU A 161 -1.85 -14.87 5.20
CA GLU A 161 -1.26 -15.51 4.02
C GLU A 161 -1.18 -14.55 2.83
N LEU A 162 -2.24 -13.80 2.55
CA LEU A 162 -2.30 -12.86 1.43
C LEU A 162 -1.37 -11.67 1.61
N THR A 163 -1.42 -11.03 2.77
CA THR A 163 -0.52 -9.90 3.07
C THR A 163 0.94 -10.34 3.13
N ALA A 164 1.23 -11.57 3.57
CA ALA A 164 2.57 -12.16 3.48
C ALA A 164 3.01 -12.36 2.02
N THR A 165 2.13 -12.87 1.17
CA THR A 165 2.40 -13.04 -0.27
C THR A 165 2.65 -11.70 -0.95
N LYS A 166 1.83 -10.68 -0.66
CA LYS A 166 2.00 -9.31 -1.19
C LYS A 166 3.29 -8.67 -0.70
N LEU A 167 3.64 -8.84 0.58
CA LEU A 167 4.91 -8.37 1.12
C LEU A 167 6.09 -9.04 0.40
N LYS A 168 6.06 -10.37 0.24
CA LYS A 168 7.09 -11.11 -0.47
C LYS A 168 7.23 -10.62 -1.90
N ALA A 169 6.12 -10.47 -2.62
CA ALA A 169 6.12 -9.91 -3.98
C ALA A 169 6.74 -8.51 -4.02
N PHE A 170 6.39 -7.64 -3.06
CA PHE A 170 6.95 -6.29 -2.96
C PHE A 170 8.46 -6.29 -2.67
N GLN A 171 8.93 -7.12 -1.74
CA GLN A 171 10.34 -7.22 -1.32
C GLN A 171 11.22 -8.01 -2.28
N GLN A 172 10.64 -8.80 -3.20
CA GLN A 172 11.41 -9.64 -4.14
C GLN A 172 11.30 -9.19 -5.60
N ARG A 173 10.42 -8.22 -5.92
CA ARG A 173 10.29 -7.71 -7.28
C ARG A 173 11.61 -7.15 -7.82
N SER A 174 11.85 -7.38 -9.10
CA SER A 174 12.94 -6.70 -9.82
C SER A 174 12.68 -5.20 -9.91
N LEU A 175 13.74 -4.43 -9.74
CA LEU A 175 13.83 -3.00 -9.98
C LEU A 175 14.79 -2.67 -11.14
N ALA A 176 15.29 -3.67 -11.87
CA ALA A 176 16.23 -3.49 -12.97
C ALA A 176 15.69 -2.61 -14.10
N ASP A 177 14.39 -2.70 -14.38
CA ASP A 177 13.75 -1.88 -15.44
C ASP A 177 13.45 -0.45 -14.98
N VAL A 178 13.66 -0.14 -13.70
CA VAL A 178 13.41 1.20 -13.17
C VAL A 178 14.64 2.06 -13.42
N THR A 179 14.49 3.07 -14.26
CA THR A 179 15.52 4.12 -14.46
C THR A 179 15.14 5.34 -13.61
N PRO A 180 15.65 5.48 -12.37
CA PRO A 180 15.23 6.53 -11.47
C PRO A 180 15.72 7.92 -11.91
N PHE A 181 14.80 8.88 -11.95
CA PHE A 181 15.09 10.31 -12.05
C PHE A 181 15.19 10.95 -10.65
N ALA A 182 14.21 10.67 -9.78
CA ALA A 182 14.18 11.21 -8.42
C ALA A 182 13.79 10.14 -7.39
N LEU A 183 14.38 10.21 -6.21
CA LEU A 183 14.09 9.36 -5.06
C LEU A 183 13.62 10.21 -3.88
N PHE A 184 12.38 10.01 -3.45
CA PHE A 184 11.84 10.57 -2.22
C PHE A 184 12.10 9.59 -1.08
N LEU A 185 12.73 10.06 -0.02
CA LEU A 185 13.08 9.28 1.16
C LEU A 185 12.49 9.97 2.39
N ASP A 186 11.71 9.23 3.15
CA ASP A 186 11.02 9.71 4.34
C ASP A 186 10.71 8.54 5.28
N THR A 187 10.55 8.83 6.57
CA THR A 187 10.38 7.84 7.62
C THR A 187 8.97 7.90 8.19
N ILE A 188 8.25 6.77 8.14
CA ILE A 188 6.94 6.62 8.80
C ILE A 188 7.10 5.87 10.13
N HIS A 189 6.67 6.50 11.22
CA HIS A 189 6.70 5.92 12.56
C HIS A 189 5.40 5.19 12.88
N ARG A 190 5.48 3.90 13.24
CA ARG A 190 4.32 3.01 13.41
C ARG A 190 4.60 1.94 14.46
N GLY A 191 3.70 1.77 15.42
CA GLY A 191 3.84 0.73 16.44
C GLY A 191 5.12 0.83 17.29
N GLY A 192 5.64 2.05 17.49
CA GLY A 192 6.91 2.29 18.19
C GLY A 192 8.17 2.16 17.32
N GLU A 193 8.02 1.78 16.05
CA GLU A 193 9.13 1.50 15.13
C GLU A 193 9.21 2.56 14.02
N ALA A 194 10.40 2.76 13.46
CA ALA A 194 10.64 3.61 12.31
C ALA A 194 10.76 2.77 11.03
N PHE A 195 10.05 3.17 9.98
CA PHE A 195 10.17 2.57 8.64
C PHE A 195 10.64 3.63 7.66
N LEU A 196 11.89 3.55 7.23
CA LEU A 196 12.41 4.37 6.13
C LEU A 196 11.83 3.82 4.83
N VAL A 197 11.18 4.67 4.03
CA VAL A 197 10.54 4.28 2.78
C VAL A 197 11.14 5.05 1.61
N ALA A 198 11.36 4.36 0.49
CA ALA A 198 11.79 4.96 -0.77
C ALA A 198 10.65 4.96 -1.78
N LEU A 199 10.34 6.13 -2.32
CA LEU A 199 9.44 6.32 -3.46
C LEU A 199 10.25 6.89 -4.62
N GLY A 200 10.32 6.16 -5.73
CA GLY A 200 11.01 6.58 -6.94
C GLY A 200 10.06 7.28 -7.91
N VAL A 201 10.61 8.19 -8.70
CA VAL A 201 10.04 8.69 -9.96
C VAL A 201 11.01 8.29 -11.06
N ASP A 202 10.54 7.57 -12.06
CA ASP A 202 11.36 7.17 -13.21
C ASP A 202 11.50 8.28 -14.26
N GLN A 203 12.26 8.00 -15.32
CA GLN A 203 12.43 8.91 -16.45
C GLN A 203 11.13 9.26 -17.20
N GLY A 204 10.12 8.39 -17.14
CA GLY A 204 8.79 8.61 -17.72
C GLY A 204 7.84 9.37 -16.79
N GLY A 205 8.29 9.75 -15.60
CA GLY A 205 7.51 10.43 -14.57
C GLY A 205 6.59 9.51 -13.76
N GLU A 206 6.70 8.19 -13.91
CA GLU A 206 5.92 7.22 -13.16
C GLU A 206 6.49 7.06 -11.75
N LYS A 207 5.59 7.08 -10.77
CA LYS A 207 5.95 6.86 -9.37
C LYS A 207 5.93 5.38 -9.06
N LYS A 208 6.90 4.93 -8.26
CA LYS A 208 6.99 3.53 -7.82
C LYS A 208 7.44 3.46 -6.37
N ALA A 209 6.75 2.68 -5.53
CA ALA A 209 7.13 2.51 -4.11
C ALA A 209 8.29 1.52 -4.01
N LEU A 210 9.53 1.98 -4.07
CA LEU A 210 10.70 1.12 -4.32
C LEU A 210 10.98 0.11 -3.20
N GLY A 211 10.85 0.51 -1.94
CA GLY A 211 11.17 -0.34 -0.81
C GLY A 211 10.98 0.34 0.53
N PHE A 212 11.14 -0.43 1.60
CA PHE A 212 11.25 0.10 2.94
C PHE A 212 12.19 -0.74 3.79
N TRP A 213 12.75 -0.14 4.83
CA TRP A 213 13.53 -0.85 5.84
C TRP A 213 13.10 -0.42 7.25
N GLN A 214 13.08 -1.37 8.18
CA GLN A 214 12.69 -1.12 9.57
C GLN A 214 13.91 -0.85 10.44
N GLY A 215 13.77 0.05 11.41
CA GLY A 215 14.57 0.02 12.63
C GLY A 215 14.00 0.88 13.75
N SER A 216 14.79 1.07 14.81
CA SER A 216 14.35 1.74 16.04
C SER A 216 14.28 3.26 15.93
N SER A 217 15.09 3.86 15.06
CA SER A 217 15.10 5.29 14.74
C SER A 217 15.61 5.51 13.32
N GLU A 218 15.50 6.71 12.77
CA GLU A 218 16.18 7.00 11.50
C GLU A 218 17.69 7.17 11.76
N ASN A 219 18.49 6.19 11.31
CA ASN A 219 19.94 6.23 11.43
C ASN A 219 20.63 5.86 10.11
N HIS A 220 21.95 6.03 10.07
CA HIS A 220 22.76 5.76 8.89
C HIS A 220 22.67 4.30 8.41
N GLU A 221 22.65 3.35 9.34
CA GLU A 221 22.63 1.91 9.06
C GLU A 221 21.34 1.47 8.37
N ILE A 222 20.19 1.98 8.82
CA ILE A 222 18.88 1.67 8.22
C ILE A 222 18.78 2.26 6.81
N CYS A 223 19.37 3.44 6.58
CA CYS A 223 19.45 4.02 5.25
C CYS A 223 20.29 3.14 4.31
N GLU A 224 21.47 2.71 4.77
CA GLU A 224 22.35 1.87 3.99
C GLU A 224 21.74 0.50 3.68
N ALA A 225 21.07 -0.11 4.66
CA ALA A 225 20.36 -1.37 4.47
C ALA A 225 19.26 -1.26 3.41
N LEU A 226 18.51 -0.14 3.40
CA LEU A 226 17.54 0.12 2.33
C LEU A 226 18.22 0.27 0.97
N PHE A 227 19.33 1.01 0.87
CA PHE A 227 20.02 1.19 -0.41
C PHE A 227 20.60 -0.11 -0.96
N VAL A 228 21.23 -0.93 -0.11
CA VAL A 228 21.73 -2.26 -0.47
C VAL A 228 20.59 -3.16 -0.94
N ASP A 229 19.43 -3.14 -0.27
CA ASP A 229 18.26 -3.90 -0.70
C ASP A 229 17.73 -3.47 -2.08
N LEU A 230 17.70 -2.16 -2.35
CA LEU A 230 17.26 -1.62 -3.64
C LEU A 230 18.20 -2.03 -4.78
N GLU A 231 19.51 -1.95 -4.56
CA GLU A 231 20.52 -2.34 -5.55
C GLU A 231 20.57 -3.84 -5.77
N ARG A 232 20.43 -4.65 -4.71
CA ARG A 232 20.30 -6.11 -4.82
C ARG A 232 19.14 -6.52 -5.72
N ARG A 233 18.08 -5.70 -5.76
CA ARG A 233 16.92 -5.89 -6.65
C ARG A 233 17.10 -5.31 -8.05
N GLY A 234 18.26 -4.74 -8.36
CA GLY A 234 18.63 -4.23 -9.68
C GLY A 234 18.46 -2.73 -9.87
N LEU A 235 18.07 -1.96 -8.84
CA LEU A 235 17.97 -0.51 -8.97
C LEU A 235 19.37 0.11 -9.04
N VAL A 236 19.68 0.82 -10.12
CA VAL A 236 20.96 1.53 -10.25
C VAL A 236 20.91 2.86 -9.50
N LEU A 237 21.42 2.88 -8.26
CA LEU A 237 21.59 4.11 -7.50
C LEU A 237 22.86 4.85 -7.94
N SER A 238 22.76 6.16 -8.12
CA SER A 238 23.91 6.99 -8.47
C SER A 238 23.73 8.43 -8.01
N ARG A 239 24.84 9.18 -8.01
CA ARG A 239 24.85 10.62 -7.72
C ARG A 239 24.09 11.48 -8.75
N ARG A 240 23.64 10.88 -9.87
CA ARG A 240 22.85 11.54 -10.92
C ARG A 240 21.35 11.55 -10.62
N ILE A 241 20.93 10.87 -9.56
CA ILE A 241 19.54 10.86 -9.10
C ILE A 241 19.30 12.09 -8.21
N LEU A 242 18.16 12.75 -8.40
CA LEU A 242 17.68 13.76 -7.47
C LEU A 242 17.10 13.12 -6.21
N PHE A 243 17.76 13.31 -5.06
CA PHE A 243 17.23 12.87 -3.77
C PHE A 243 16.38 13.98 -3.15
N VAL A 244 15.18 13.65 -2.69
CA VAL A 244 14.27 14.59 -2.01
C VAL A 244 13.98 14.07 -0.61
N THR A 245 14.35 14.83 0.42
CA THR A 245 14.19 14.40 1.82
C THR A 245 13.59 15.49 2.70
N ASP A 246 13.01 15.09 3.83
CA ASP A 246 12.45 16.01 4.85
C ASP A 246 13.55 16.78 5.62
N GLY A 247 14.74 16.18 5.71
CA GLY A 247 15.91 16.74 6.35
C GLY A 247 16.45 16.01 7.57
N GLY A 248 16.06 14.75 7.78
CA GLY A 248 16.67 13.90 8.80
C GLY A 248 18.20 13.82 8.66
N SER A 249 18.92 14.09 9.76
CA SER A 249 20.38 14.18 9.75
C SER A 249 21.04 12.83 9.46
N GLY A 250 20.44 11.73 9.92
CA GLY A 250 20.88 10.37 9.64
C GLY A 250 20.83 10.06 8.14
N LEU A 251 19.70 10.37 7.50
CA LEU A 251 19.52 10.19 6.06
C LEU A 251 20.45 11.06 5.22
N ILE A 252 20.62 12.34 5.59
CA ILE A 252 21.55 13.24 4.89
C ILE A 252 22.99 12.72 4.99
N LYS A 253 23.40 12.27 6.17
CA LYS A 253 24.73 11.70 6.38
C LYS A 253 24.94 10.46 5.51
N ALA A 254 23.95 9.58 5.41
CA ALA A 254 24.00 8.41 4.54
C ALA A 254 24.13 8.77 3.06
N LEU A 255 23.31 9.71 2.57
CA LEU A 255 23.40 10.17 1.19
C LEU A 255 24.75 10.81 0.87
N ARG A 256 25.28 11.65 1.77
CA ARG A 256 26.59 12.30 1.60
C ARG A 256 27.74 11.29 1.65
N ALA A 257 27.67 10.27 2.50
CA ALA A 257 28.67 9.20 2.55
C ALA A 257 28.70 8.40 1.24
N ARG A 258 27.53 8.10 0.67
CA ARG A 258 27.41 7.28 -0.54
C ARG A 258 27.71 8.04 -1.83
N PHE A 259 27.25 9.27 -1.96
CA PHE A 259 27.30 10.03 -3.21
C PHE A 259 28.27 11.22 -3.20
N GLY A 260 28.86 11.51 -2.03
CA GLY A 260 29.88 12.54 -1.86
C GLY A 260 29.37 13.96 -2.12
N LYS A 261 30.30 14.86 -2.46
CA LYS A 261 30.04 16.30 -2.66
C LYS A 261 29.13 16.61 -3.86
N LYS A 262 28.99 15.68 -4.81
CA LYS A 262 28.16 15.85 -6.02
C LYS A 262 26.74 15.29 -5.85
N LEU A 263 26.33 14.98 -4.62
CA LEU A 263 24.97 14.59 -4.29
C LEU A 263 23.98 15.66 -4.80
N VAL A 264 23.04 15.26 -5.65
CA VAL A 264 21.93 16.12 -6.08
C VAL A 264 20.80 15.97 -5.07
N HIS A 265 20.70 16.89 -4.12
CA HIS A 265 19.78 16.79 -2.99
C HIS A 265 18.90 18.02 -2.84
N GLN A 266 17.58 17.81 -2.87
CA GLN A 266 16.57 18.80 -2.56
C GLN A 266 16.02 18.58 -1.15
N ARG A 267 16.00 19.64 -0.35
CA ARG A 267 15.31 19.64 0.95
C ARG A 267 13.85 20.03 0.80
N CYS A 268 12.96 19.32 1.49
CA CYS A 268 11.53 19.61 1.46
C CYS A 268 11.25 21.01 2.02
N ALA A 269 10.73 21.91 1.17
CA ALA A 269 10.44 23.29 1.55
C ALA A 269 9.33 23.38 2.61
N ILE A 270 8.38 22.43 2.62
CA ILE A 270 7.29 22.39 3.60
C ILE A 270 7.82 22.00 4.98
N HIS A 271 8.66 20.96 5.06
CA HIS A 271 9.34 20.59 6.30
C HIS A 271 10.24 21.72 6.78
N LYS A 272 10.96 22.37 5.86
CA LYS A 272 11.80 23.50 6.25
C LYS A 272 10.98 24.66 6.80
N SER A 273 9.87 25.01 6.15
CA SER A 273 8.91 25.99 6.67
C SER A 273 8.43 25.65 8.08
N ARG A 274 8.04 24.39 8.33
CA ARG A 274 7.63 23.93 9.67
C ARG A 274 8.76 24.08 10.69
N ASN A 275 10.00 23.75 10.31
CA ASN A 275 11.18 23.89 11.18
C ASN A 275 11.45 25.35 11.55
N LEU A 276 11.37 26.28 10.59
CA LEU A 276 11.51 27.71 10.87
C LEU A 276 10.43 28.20 11.84
N GLN A 277 9.17 27.83 11.59
CA GLN A 277 8.04 28.24 12.42
C GLN A 277 8.11 27.73 13.86
N ARG A 278 8.73 26.56 14.12
CA ARG A 278 8.93 26.01 15.47
C ARG A 278 9.82 26.90 16.34
N HIS A 279 10.81 27.58 15.76
CA HIS A 279 11.68 28.51 16.47
C HIS A 279 11.06 29.89 16.67
N LEU A 280 10.07 30.26 15.85
CA LEU A 280 9.48 31.59 15.83
C LEU A 280 8.27 31.73 16.76
N ALA A 281 8.12 32.92 17.33
CA ALA A 281 6.90 33.33 18.00
C ALA A 281 5.70 33.35 17.01
N LYS A 282 4.50 33.06 17.52
CA LYS A 282 3.27 32.89 16.72
C LYS A 282 3.01 34.00 15.68
N PRO A 283 3.19 35.31 15.97
CA PRO A 283 2.92 36.38 15.00
C PRO A 283 3.79 36.31 13.75
N TYR A 284 5.02 35.80 13.85
CA TYR A 284 6.00 35.80 12.75
C TYR A 284 5.93 34.55 11.86
N ARG A 285 5.20 33.50 12.28
CA ARG A 285 5.18 32.20 11.60
C ARG A 285 4.60 32.27 10.18
N ALA A 286 3.49 32.99 10.02
CA ALA A 286 2.84 33.14 8.72
C ALA A 286 3.70 33.96 7.74
N GLU A 287 4.35 35.02 8.23
CA GLU A 287 5.25 35.82 7.42
C GLU A 287 6.50 35.04 6.97
N ALA A 288 7.10 34.26 7.87
CA ALA A 288 8.24 33.40 7.55
C ALA A 288 7.89 32.36 6.47
N HIS A 289 6.72 31.72 6.59
CA HIS A 289 6.21 30.80 5.59
C HIS A 289 6.05 31.48 4.23
N ARG A 290 5.34 32.62 4.19
CA ARG A 290 5.10 33.37 2.96
C ARG A 290 6.41 33.77 2.29
N ARG A 291 7.33 34.40 3.02
CA ARG A 291 8.63 34.83 2.48
C ARG A 291 9.43 33.65 1.90
N LEU A 292 9.45 32.50 2.58
CA LEU A 292 10.12 31.30 2.08
C LEU A 292 9.47 30.78 0.79
N MET A 293 8.14 30.66 0.75
CA MET A 293 7.45 30.16 -0.44
C MET A 293 7.62 31.13 -1.62
N THR A 294 7.49 32.44 -1.40
CA THR A 294 7.67 33.46 -2.45
C THR A 294 9.09 33.44 -3.04
N ALA A 295 10.12 33.23 -2.20
CA ALA A 295 11.49 33.07 -2.68
C ALA A 295 11.63 31.82 -3.57
N LEU A 296 10.99 30.71 -3.20
CA LEU A 296 11.07 29.45 -3.93
C LEU A 296 10.14 29.34 -5.15
N GLU A 297 9.20 30.29 -5.31
CA GLU A 297 8.35 30.44 -6.49
C GLU A 297 9.07 31.15 -7.64
N GLN A 298 10.15 31.90 -7.36
CA GLN A 298 10.93 32.60 -8.37
C GLN A 298 11.47 31.64 -9.44
N THR A 299 11.50 32.05 -10.70
CA THR A 299 12.02 31.22 -11.80
C THR A 299 13.55 31.26 -11.85
N SER A 300 14.13 32.42 -11.58
CA SER A 300 15.58 32.65 -11.57
C SER A 300 16.23 32.15 -10.28
N TYR A 301 17.37 31.45 -10.42
CA TYR A 301 18.21 31.09 -9.28
C TYR A 301 18.71 32.32 -8.52
N ALA A 302 19.10 33.39 -9.24
CA ALA A 302 19.63 34.61 -8.62
C ALA A 302 18.58 35.30 -7.75
N ASP A 303 17.34 35.40 -8.22
CA ASP A 303 16.24 36.01 -7.47
C ASP A 303 15.83 35.16 -6.27
N ALA A 304 15.69 33.85 -6.47
CA ALA A 304 15.39 32.92 -5.37
C ALA A 304 16.46 33.02 -4.26
N ARG A 305 17.74 33.04 -4.66
CA ARG A 305 18.88 33.18 -3.75
C ARG A 305 18.85 34.49 -2.98
N ARG A 306 18.68 35.62 -3.68
CA ARG A 306 18.58 36.95 -3.07
C ARG A 306 17.45 37.01 -2.04
N MET A 307 16.26 36.54 -2.41
CA MET A 307 15.10 36.53 -1.49
C MET A 307 15.29 35.61 -0.29
N LEU A 308 16.00 34.48 -0.44
CA LEU A 308 16.37 33.63 0.70
C LEU A 308 17.40 34.31 1.62
N GLN A 309 18.35 35.07 1.08
CA GLN A 309 19.29 35.86 1.89
C GLN A 309 18.55 36.96 2.67
N GLU A 310 17.59 37.65 2.04
CA GLU A 310 16.73 38.64 2.70
C GLU A 310 15.87 38.01 3.80
N LEU A 311 15.32 36.81 3.56
CA LEU A 311 14.61 36.04 4.58
C LEU A 311 15.54 35.67 5.74
N GLU A 312 16.76 35.22 5.46
CA GLU A 312 17.72 34.86 6.49
C GLU A 312 18.10 36.06 7.37
N ALA A 313 18.37 37.21 6.76
CA ALA A 313 18.62 38.47 7.46
C ALA A 313 17.42 38.88 8.32
N TRP A 314 16.20 38.80 7.78
CA TRP A 314 14.99 39.08 8.55
C TRP A 314 14.81 38.11 9.71
N LEU A 315 15.03 36.80 9.51
CA LEU A 315 14.96 35.79 10.56
C LEU A 315 15.97 36.08 11.67
N ARG A 316 17.17 36.55 11.33
CA ARG A 316 18.21 36.92 12.32
C ARG A 316 17.75 38.05 13.24
N THR A 317 16.92 38.98 12.76
CA THR A 317 16.30 40.01 13.61
C THR A 317 15.22 39.48 14.56
N LYS A 318 14.68 38.27 14.29
CA LYS A 318 13.57 37.68 15.05
C LYS A 318 14.00 36.52 15.96
N ASN A 319 14.86 35.64 15.47
CA ASN A 319 15.36 34.46 16.16
C ASN A 319 16.61 33.88 15.46
N GLU A 320 17.73 33.82 16.19
CA GLU A 320 19.02 33.31 15.68
C GLU A 320 18.96 31.82 15.26
N SER A 321 18.25 30.98 16.01
CA SER A 321 18.10 29.55 15.68
C SER A 321 17.29 29.34 14.39
N ALA A 322 16.30 30.18 14.11
CA ALA A 322 15.54 30.13 12.86
C ALA A 322 16.43 30.49 11.65
N ALA A 323 17.26 31.53 11.78
CA ALA A 323 18.22 31.92 10.74
C ALA A 323 19.28 30.81 10.50
N THR A 324 19.85 30.27 11.58
CA THR A 324 20.79 29.14 11.54
C THR A 324 20.15 27.91 10.89
N SER A 325 18.90 27.62 11.24
CA SER A 325 18.14 26.56 10.58
C SER A 325 18.06 26.84 9.09
N LEU A 326 17.56 28.00 8.62
CA LEU A 326 17.49 28.28 7.17
C LEU A 326 18.85 28.08 6.47
N ARG A 327 19.92 28.58 7.06
CA ARG A 327 21.28 28.50 6.51
C ARG A 327 21.77 27.05 6.34
N GLU A 328 21.39 26.14 7.24
CA GLU A 328 21.76 24.71 7.17
C GLU A 328 21.21 23.97 5.93
N ALA A 329 20.13 24.45 5.33
CA ALA A 329 19.53 23.82 4.13
C ALA A 329 19.54 24.75 2.91
N PHE A 330 20.32 25.83 2.95
CA PHE A 330 20.21 26.94 2.01
C PHE A 330 20.45 26.50 0.57
N GLU A 331 21.54 25.78 0.33
CA GLU A 331 21.91 25.29 -1.01
C GLU A 331 20.96 24.17 -1.47
N GLU A 332 20.58 23.27 -0.57
CA GLU A 332 19.65 22.18 -0.89
C GLU A 332 18.22 22.68 -1.18
N LEU A 333 17.80 23.84 -0.66
CA LEU A 333 16.52 24.46 -1.03
C LEU A 333 16.53 25.03 -2.46
N LEU A 334 17.70 25.45 -2.94
CA LEU A 334 17.89 26.03 -4.27
C LEU A 334 18.27 25.02 -5.35
N THR A 335 18.41 23.73 -5.00
CA THR A 335 18.83 22.69 -5.96
C THR A 335 17.96 22.65 -7.21
N LEU A 336 16.63 22.71 -7.08
CA LEU A 336 15.74 22.72 -8.25
C LEU A 336 15.90 23.98 -9.13
N HIS A 337 16.26 25.13 -8.55
CA HIS A 337 16.51 26.36 -9.30
C HIS A 337 17.84 26.28 -10.05
N ARG A 338 18.88 25.74 -9.40
CA ARG A 338 20.20 25.49 -9.99
C ARG A 338 20.10 24.55 -11.20
N LEU A 339 19.30 23.49 -11.06
CA LEU A 339 18.98 22.54 -12.13
C LEU A 339 18.01 23.07 -13.19
N LYS A 340 17.53 24.32 -13.04
CA LYS A 340 16.57 24.97 -13.94
C LYS A 340 15.28 24.17 -14.14
N VAL A 341 14.79 23.52 -13.08
CA VAL A 341 13.57 22.72 -13.13
C VAL A 341 12.34 23.60 -13.38
N PRO A 342 11.54 23.35 -14.44
CA PRO A 342 10.38 24.14 -14.77
C PRO A 342 9.34 24.20 -13.63
N PRO A 343 8.56 25.29 -13.51
CA PRO A 343 7.61 25.50 -12.41
C PRO A 343 6.65 24.32 -12.20
N LEU A 344 6.16 23.70 -13.28
CA LEU A 344 5.18 22.61 -13.19
C LEU A 344 5.75 21.34 -12.54
N LEU A 345 6.97 20.95 -12.92
CA LEU A 345 7.66 19.79 -12.34
C LEU A 345 8.17 20.10 -10.93
N ARG A 346 8.70 21.31 -10.73
CA ARG A 346 9.19 21.82 -9.44
C ARG A 346 8.14 21.75 -8.34
N LYS A 347 6.85 22.01 -8.63
CA LYS A 347 5.74 21.82 -7.67
C LYS A 347 5.71 20.43 -7.03
N THR A 348 6.12 19.39 -7.77
CA THR A 348 6.18 18.02 -7.24
C THR A 348 7.45 17.78 -6.45
N LEU A 349 8.60 18.24 -6.96
CA LEU A 349 9.93 17.93 -6.42
C LEU A 349 10.33 18.77 -5.20
N ILE A 350 9.71 19.93 -5.00
CA ILE A 350 10.05 20.86 -3.92
C ILE A 350 9.70 20.35 -2.52
N SER A 351 8.90 19.28 -2.42
CA SER A 351 8.43 18.73 -1.16
C SER A 351 8.36 17.21 -1.18
N THR A 352 8.31 16.60 0.00
CA THR A 352 8.05 15.17 0.18
C THR A 352 6.56 14.81 0.06
N ASN A 353 5.71 15.70 -0.47
CA ASN A 353 4.27 15.44 -0.61
C ASN A 353 3.94 14.13 -1.36
N PRO A 354 4.67 13.69 -2.41
CA PRO A 354 4.41 12.40 -3.05
C PRO A 354 4.48 11.21 -2.08
N ILE A 355 5.47 11.19 -1.17
CA ILE A 355 5.64 10.12 -0.18
C ILE A 355 4.73 10.34 1.05
N GLU A 356 4.52 11.59 1.49
CA GLU A 356 3.56 11.92 2.56
C GLU A 356 2.11 11.55 2.19
N SER A 357 1.72 11.69 0.92
CA SER A 357 0.40 11.30 0.42
C SER A 357 0.20 9.78 0.53
N MET A 358 1.22 9.01 0.17
CA MET A 358 1.23 7.55 0.35
C MET A 358 1.20 7.18 1.84
N PHE A 359 1.97 7.86 2.69
CA PHE A 359 1.91 7.66 4.14
C PHE A 359 0.56 7.99 4.75
N SER A 360 -0.16 8.96 4.19
CA SER A 360 -1.53 9.28 4.63
C SER A 360 -2.49 8.12 4.33
N LEU A 361 -2.32 7.43 3.20
CA LEU A 361 -3.07 6.22 2.87
C LEU A 361 -2.69 5.06 3.80
N VAL A 362 -1.40 4.85 4.09
CA VAL A 362 -0.94 3.87 5.09
C VAL A 362 -1.60 4.14 6.45
N ARG A 363 -1.49 5.37 6.97
CA ARG A 363 -2.13 5.76 8.23
C ARG A 363 -3.65 5.61 8.19
N HIS A 364 -4.29 5.86 7.05
CA HIS A 364 -5.73 5.69 6.91
C HIS A 364 -6.14 4.21 6.96
N SER A 365 -5.46 3.36 6.18
CA SER A 365 -5.70 1.90 6.15
C SER A 365 -5.42 1.24 7.50
N GLU A 366 -4.54 1.81 8.29
CA GLU A 366 -4.07 1.21 9.54
C GLU A 366 -4.56 1.91 10.80
N ARG A 367 -5.24 3.06 10.66
CA ARG A 367 -5.77 3.88 11.77
C ARG A 367 -6.47 3.05 12.84
N ASN A 368 -7.04 1.93 12.42
CA ASN A 368 -7.80 1.11 13.30
C ASN A 368 -7.35 -0.36 13.39
N LEU A 369 -6.07 -0.61 13.08
CA LEU A 369 -5.32 -1.77 13.58
C LEU A 369 -5.01 -1.56 15.08
N LYS A 370 -5.97 -1.84 15.96
CA LYS A 370 -5.83 -1.60 17.41
C LYS A 370 -4.89 -2.58 18.12
N ARG A 371 -4.61 -3.75 17.54
CA ARG A 371 -3.72 -4.78 18.11
C ARG A 371 -2.64 -5.15 17.10
N ILE A 372 -1.54 -4.43 17.13
CA ILE A 372 -0.33 -4.76 16.39
C ILE A 372 0.35 -5.94 17.11
N ARG A 373 0.50 -7.08 16.42
CA ARG A 373 1.15 -8.28 16.96
C ARG A 373 2.58 -8.41 16.41
N GLY A 374 3.42 -7.44 16.78
CA GLY A 374 4.84 -7.39 16.41
C GLY A 374 5.15 -6.88 15.00
N SER A 375 6.45 -6.81 14.71
CA SER A 375 7.02 -6.23 13.48
C SER A 375 6.54 -6.91 12.19
N VAL A 376 6.42 -8.25 12.18
CA VAL A 376 6.00 -9.01 11.00
C VAL A 376 4.62 -8.57 10.51
N MET A 377 3.71 -8.22 11.42
CA MET A 377 2.40 -7.68 11.04
C MET A 377 2.53 -6.28 10.43
N LEU A 378 3.35 -5.40 11.02
CA LEU A 378 3.58 -4.04 10.53
C LEU A 378 4.17 -4.02 9.12
N GLN A 379 5.15 -4.89 8.85
CA GLN A 379 5.77 -5.02 7.53
C GLN A 379 4.77 -5.53 6.48
N ARG A 380 3.97 -6.56 6.81
CA ARG A 380 2.96 -7.10 5.90
C ARG A 380 1.93 -6.07 5.48
N TRP A 381 1.41 -5.30 6.45
CA TRP A 381 0.48 -4.21 6.15
C TRP A 381 1.13 -3.11 5.33
N LEU A 382 2.34 -2.67 5.70
CA LEU A 382 3.05 -1.63 4.97
C LEU A 382 3.28 -2.06 3.50
N GLY A 383 3.93 -3.19 3.26
CA GLY A 383 4.21 -3.68 1.91
C GLY A 383 2.94 -3.86 1.07
N THR A 384 1.86 -4.37 1.67
CA THR A 384 0.57 -4.52 0.99
C THR A 384 -0.02 -3.16 0.60
N VAL A 385 -0.08 -2.21 1.53
CA VAL A 385 -0.66 -0.89 1.26
C VAL A 385 0.19 -0.12 0.24
N LEU A 386 1.52 -0.18 0.33
CA LEU A 386 2.42 0.44 -0.65
C LEU A 386 2.18 -0.10 -2.06
N LEU A 387 2.10 -1.42 -2.21
CA LEU A 387 1.86 -2.07 -3.51
C LEU A 387 0.47 -1.69 -4.07
N CYS A 388 -0.55 -1.59 -3.22
CA CYS A 388 -1.88 -1.17 -3.65
C CYS A 388 -1.97 0.34 -3.97
N CYS A 389 -1.22 1.19 -3.27
CA CYS A 389 -1.13 2.61 -3.57
C CYS A 389 -0.47 2.85 -4.94
N GLU A 390 0.55 2.06 -5.27
CA GLU A 390 1.29 2.15 -6.53
C GLU A 390 0.37 2.05 -7.75
N GLN A 391 -0.65 1.18 -7.71
CA GLN A 391 -1.63 1.00 -8.79
C GLN A 391 -2.48 2.25 -9.09
N ARG A 392 -2.51 3.23 -8.17
CA ARG A 392 -3.29 4.47 -8.30
C ARG A 392 -2.41 5.69 -8.55
N PHE A 393 -1.11 5.51 -8.66
CA PHE A 393 -0.20 6.63 -8.87
C PHE A 393 -0.38 7.22 -10.26
N ARG A 394 -0.63 8.53 -10.30
CA ARG A 394 -0.56 9.32 -11.52
C ARG A 394 0.89 9.74 -11.78
N LYS A 395 1.26 9.91 -13.05
CA LYS A 395 2.55 10.51 -13.43
C LYS A 395 2.74 11.88 -12.76
N VAL A 396 4.00 12.24 -12.49
CA VAL A 396 4.32 13.57 -11.95
C VAL A 396 3.94 14.66 -12.95
N LYS A 397 3.53 15.83 -12.46
CA LYS A 397 3.21 16.95 -13.34
C LYS A 397 4.50 17.45 -14.00
N GLY A 398 4.44 17.83 -15.28
CA GLY A 398 5.62 18.30 -16.02
C GLY A 398 6.64 17.20 -16.33
N TYR A 399 6.23 15.93 -16.40
CA TYR A 399 7.11 14.79 -16.66
C TYR A 399 7.85 14.86 -18.01
N ALA A 400 7.29 15.55 -19.01
CA ALA A 400 7.92 15.74 -20.32
C ALA A 400 9.31 16.40 -20.24
N GLU A 401 9.53 17.21 -19.20
CA GLU A 401 10.77 17.96 -18.97
C GLU A 401 11.87 17.10 -18.32
N ILE A 402 11.55 15.90 -17.84
CA ILE A 402 12.49 15.06 -17.07
C ILE A 402 13.75 14.74 -17.89
N THR A 403 13.60 14.47 -19.20
CA THR A 403 14.73 14.17 -20.09
C THR A 403 15.72 15.33 -20.13
N GLN A 404 15.23 16.57 -20.23
CA GLN A 404 16.09 17.76 -20.24
C GLN A 404 16.81 17.93 -18.90
N ILE A 405 16.11 17.75 -17.78
CA ILE A 405 16.72 17.90 -16.44
C ILE A 405 17.77 16.82 -16.19
N ARG A 406 17.56 15.60 -16.66
CA ARG A 406 18.58 14.54 -16.58
C ARG A 406 19.84 14.91 -17.37
N ALA A 407 19.70 15.51 -18.55
CA ALA A 407 20.84 16.01 -19.31
C ALA A 407 21.57 17.13 -18.54
N THR A 408 20.85 18.08 -17.93
CA THR A 408 21.45 19.12 -17.08
C THR A 408 22.24 18.52 -15.92
N ILE A 409 21.67 17.53 -15.22
CA ILE A 409 22.37 16.83 -14.13
C ILE A 409 23.64 16.14 -14.68
N GLU A 410 23.56 15.47 -15.83
CA GLU A 410 24.73 14.80 -16.42
C GLU A 410 25.86 15.79 -16.75
N THR A 411 25.54 16.94 -17.32
CA THR A 411 26.51 18.00 -17.63
C THR A 411 27.19 18.50 -16.36
N GLU A 412 26.43 18.86 -15.31
CA GLU A 412 27.02 19.32 -14.04
C GLU A 412 27.93 18.27 -13.39
N GLN A 413 27.57 16.99 -13.53
CA GLN A 413 28.36 15.89 -12.99
C GLN A 413 29.68 15.69 -13.74
N THR A 414 29.68 15.97 -15.05
CA THR A 414 30.82 15.83 -15.97
C THR A 414 31.77 17.02 -15.89
N GLU A 415 31.28 18.26 -15.91
CA GLU A 415 32.10 19.48 -15.78
C GLU A 415 32.88 19.52 -14.46
N ALA A 416 32.29 19.03 -13.38
CA ALA A 416 32.98 18.92 -12.10
C ALA A 416 34.01 17.78 -12.04
N ALA A 417 34.16 16.95 -13.09
CA ALA A 417 35.21 15.93 -13.19
C ALA A 417 36.46 16.43 -13.95
N SER A 418 36.33 17.49 -14.76
CA SER A 418 37.42 18.06 -15.57
C SER A 418 38.23 19.16 -14.86
N VAL A 419 37.90 19.54 -13.63
CA VAL A 419 38.71 20.48 -12.83
C VAL A 419 39.80 19.70 -12.09
N PRO A 420 41.10 19.87 -12.42
CA PRO A 420 42.18 19.21 -11.69
C PRO A 420 42.18 19.71 -10.24
N SER A 421 42.28 18.78 -9.30
CA SER A 421 42.59 19.06 -7.90
C SER A 421 43.89 19.87 -7.83
N LYS A 422 43.80 21.20 -7.75
CA LYS A 422 44.89 22.04 -7.22
C LYS A 422 45.07 21.67 -5.74
N LYS A 423 45.88 20.63 -5.48
CA LYS A 423 46.49 20.43 -4.17
C LYS A 423 47.55 21.52 -4.02
N ALA A 424 47.38 22.30 -2.97
CA ALA A 424 48.29 23.34 -2.51
C ALA A 424 49.65 22.73 -2.15
N ALA A 425 50.68 23.53 -2.43
CA ALA A 425 52.06 23.36 -1.97
C ALA A 425 52.16 23.51 -0.44
#